data_AF-A0A821SU26-F1
#
_entry.id   AF-A0A821SU26-F1
#
_cell.length_a   1.000
_cell.length_b   1.000
_cell.length_c   1.000
_cell.angle_alpha   90.00
_cell.angle_beta   90.00
_cell.angle_gamma   90.00
#
_symmetry.space_group_name_H-M   'P 1'
#
loop_
_entity.id
_entity.type
_entity.pdbx_description
1 polymer ?
#
loop_
_entity_poly.entity_id
_entity_poly.type
_entity_poly.pdbx_seq_one_letter_code
_entity_poly.pdbx_strand_id
1 'polypeptide(L)'
;KIPLVKSTTHKNPFERGNADLFEIENIDVGQLKKIKIGHDDSDLLSDWLLERVEINIPKLGRTWIFPCDKWISKTKKNAQPEVELYPIDMSTGIKPSNILYEIKVYTSKISGAGTDANVYIQIYGLKKSTDQIMLCNKTERQGKFQMGSIDTFLHELEDVGDNIEKIRIGHDNRGFDVTWHLDRVEIRRLIKNQESKIYIFRCNRWFAKDKDDGFIVRDLIPGNFIEEKPTKKYIVDVYTGDKLGSGTDANVFLTMYGYKDDTNEQELKYSQTNTDKFERKQIDRFLIESPDLGYIYKIKIRQDQRGLLDSWFLDKVEIKDGQQTFVFNCDQWLAKDKGYSTLERILYEKNCRSSISDIWPVSHSTDTHTPYNIQIQIDEAPDAGTSPNVSIHLFV
;
A
#
# COMPACT_ATOMS: atom_id res chain seq x y z
N LYS A 1 -2.60 1.47 36.40
CA LYS A 1 -2.75 2.79 35.74
C LYS A 1 -1.46 3.55 35.95
N ILE A 2 -0.73 3.85 34.89
CA ILE A 2 0.50 4.63 34.94
C ILE A 2 0.16 6.02 34.40
N PRO A 3 0.25 7.08 35.21
CA PRO A 3 0.02 8.44 34.73
C PRO A 3 1.23 8.92 33.93
N LEU A 4 0.98 9.56 32.78
CA LEU A 4 2.01 10.08 31.88
C LEU A 4 2.14 11.59 32.11
N VAL A 5 2.87 11.96 33.16
CA VAL A 5 2.83 13.33 33.72
C VAL A 5 3.89 14.25 33.14
N LYS A 6 5.09 13.73 32.83
CA LYS A 6 6.23 14.53 32.38
C LYS A 6 6.86 13.91 31.13
N SER A 7 6.68 14.56 29.99
CA SER A 7 7.40 14.23 28.76
C SER A 7 8.86 14.69 28.87
N THR A 8 9.76 13.91 28.27
CA THR A 8 11.19 14.21 28.15
C THR A 8 11.49 15.03 26.89
N THR A 9 10.57 15.04 25.91
CA THR A 9 10.72 15.74 24.63
C THR A 9 10.02 17.09 24.61
N HIS A 10 8.89 17.25 25.30
CA HIS A 10 8.14 18.51 25.32
C HIS A 10 7.73 18.96 26.72
N LYS A 11 7.75 20.28 26.95
CA LYS A 11 7.29 20.90 28.20
C LYS A 11 5.77 20.78 28.38
N ASN A 12 5.04 20.89 27.28
CA ASN A 12 3.60 20.65 27.21
C ASN A 12 3.41 19.36 26.40
N PRO A 13 3.15 18.22 27.06
CA PRO A 13 2.89 16.99 26.37
C PRO A 13 1.48 17.00 25.78
N PHE A 14 1.29 16.12 24.81
CA PHE A 14 0.03 15.82 24.16
C PHE A 14 -0.51 16.90 23.21
N GLU A 15 0.41 17.64 22.60
CA GLU A 15 0.10 18.66 21.61
C GLU A 15 0.05 18.07 20.18
N ARG A 16 -0.69 18.75 19.30
CA ARG A 16 -0.87 18.38 17.89
C ARG A 16 0.44 18.08 17.18
N GLY A 17 0.49 16.97 16.46
CA GLY A 17 1.65 16.55 15.66
C GLY A 17 2.87 16.13 16.47
N ASN A 18 2.83 16.20 17.81
CA ASN A 18 3.99 15.89 18.63
C ASN A 18 4.15 14.39 18.87
N ALA A 19 5.42 14.00 18.98
CA ALA A 19 5.85 12.72 19.53
C ALA A 19 6.34 12.94 20.98
N ASP A 20 5.56 12.54 21.96
CA ASP A 20 5.92 12.69 23.37
C ASP A 20 6.54 11.41 23.93
N LEU A 21 7.75 11.56 24.49
CA LEU A 21 8.50 10.46 25.08
C LEU A 21 8.41 10.51 26.61
N PHE A 22 7.94 9.42 27.20
CA PHE A 22 7.84 9.22 28.64
C PHE A 22 8.76 8.09 29.08
N GLU A 23 9.60 8.37 30.06
CA GLU A 23 10.44 7.38 30.71
C GLU A 23 9.76 6.91 31.99
N ILE A 24 9.54 5.61 32.10
CA ILE A 24 8.93 4.99 33.28
C ILE A 24 9.92 4.02 33.91
N GLU A 25 10.22 4.27 35.18
CA GLU A 25 11.10 3.45 36.00
C GLU A 25 10.32 2.47 36.88
N ASN A 26 11.01 1.43 37.36
CA ASN A 26 10.52 0.49 38.38
C ASN A 26 9.25 -0.32 38.00
N ILE A 27 9.08 -0.61 36.71
CA ILE A 27 8.03 -1.50 36.21
C ILE A 27 8.65 -2.76 35.61
N ASP A 28 8.06 -3.93 35.83
CA ASP A 28 8.41 -5.15 35.11
C ASP A 28 7.16 -5.68 34.43
N VAL A 29 7.06 -5.48 33.12
CA VAL A 29 5.82 -5.73 32.36
C VAL A 29 5.92 -6.88 31.37
N GLY A 30 6.95 -7.73 31.45
CA GLY A 30 7.03 -8.96 30.65
C GLY A 30 6.66 -8.76 29.16
N GLN A 31 6.02 -9.76 28.56
CA GLN A 31 5.51 -9.65 27.19
C GLN A 31 4.13 -8.97 27.17
N LEU A 32 4.05 -7.77 26.60
CA LEU A 32 2.79 -7.03 26.52
C LEU A 32 1.79 -7.69 25.56
N LYS A 33 0.56 -7.90 26.02
CA LYS A 33 -0.55 -8.46 25.20
C LYS A 33 -1.56 -7.42 24.73
N LYS A 34 -1.77 -6.38 25.54
CA LYS A 34 -2.62 -5.23 25.20
C LYS A 34 -2.27 -4.05 26.11
N ILE A 35 -2.66 -2.86 25.69
CA ILE A 35 -2.66 -1.67 26.53
C ILE A 35 -4.06 -1.08 26.57
N LYS A 36 -4.36 -0.32 27.60
CA LYS A 36 -5.52 0.54 27.65
C LYS A 36 -5.05 1.96 27.92
N ILE A 37 -5.43 2.88 27.06
CA ILE A 37 -4.98 4.27 27.13
C ILE A 37 -6.20 5.20 27.13
N GLY A 38 -6.15 6.23 27.95
CA GLY A 38 -7.25 7.17 28.10
C GLY A 38 -6.88 8.37 28.97
N HIS A 39 -7.78 9.35 29.00
CA HIS A 39 -7.66 10.58 29.79
C HIS A 39 -8.76 10.65 30.86
N ASP A 40 -8.50 11.36 31.97
CA ASP A 40 -9.48 11.51 33.06
C ASP A 40 -10.41 12.73 32.92
N ASP A 41 -10.17 13.58 31.92
CA ASP A 41 -11.09 14.62 31.45
C ASP A 41 -11.19 15.85 32.37
N SER A 42 -10.05 16.33 32.85
CA SER A 42 -9.98 17.50 33.73
C SER A 42 -10.31 18.86 33.08
N ASP A 43 -10.31 18.97 31.75
CA ASP A 43 -10.36 20.27 31.04
C ASP A 43 -11.26 20.28 29.78
N LEU A 44 -11.75 21.47 29.39
CA LEU A 44 -12.72 21.72 28.30
C LEU A 44 -12.26 21.39 26.86
N LEU A 45 -10.99 21.01 26.66
CA LEU A 45 -10.38 20.69 25.35
C LEU A 45 -9.70 19.31 25.35
N SER A 46 -10.24 18.35 26.09
CA SER A 46 -9.65 17.03 26.35
C SER A 46 -9.57 16.07 25.14
N ASP A 47 -9.96 16.52 23.95
CA ASP A 47 -10.02 15.68 22.76
C ASP A 47 -8.62 15.51 22.16
N TRP A 48 -8.21 14.26 21.95
CA TRP A 48 -6.96 13.98 21.25
C TRP A 48 -7.11 12.83 20.24
N LEU A 49 -6.49 13.03 19.08
CA LEU A 49 -6.42 12.03 18.02
C LEU A 49 -5.09 11.29 18.16
N LEU A 50 -5.17 10.07 18.68
CA LEU A 50 -4.01 9.23 18.91
C LEU A 50 -3.72 8.43 17.64
N GLU A 51 -2.52 8.62 17.08
CA GLU A 51 -2.05 7.84 15.93
C GLU A 51 -1.62 6.44 16.41
N ARG A 52 -0.61 6.38 17.28
CA ARG A 52 -0.09 5.12 17.83
C ARG A 52 0.67 5.33 19.14
N VAL A 53 0.84 4.23 19.88
CA VAL A 53 1.72 4.14 21.05
C VAL A 53 2.83 3.15 20.75
N GLU A 54 4.08 3.55 20.98
CA GLU A 54 5.25 2.68 20.90
C GLU A 54 5.82 2.47 22.30
N ILE A 55 6.06 1.21 22.66
CA ILE A 55 6.64 0.85 23.96
C ILE A 55 7.91 0.06 23.70
N ASN A 56 9.05 0.67 23.97
CA ASN A 56 10.34 0.00 23.94
C ASN A 56 10.64 -0.57 25.33
N ILE A 57 10.93 -1.87 25.38
CA ILE A 57 11.40 -2.58 26.56
C ILE A 57 12.84 -3.03 26.31
N PRO A 58 13.85 -2.22 26.70
CA PRO A 58 15.25 -2.53 26.40
C PRO A 58 15.73 -3.85 27.00
N LYS A 59 15.21 -4.21 28.19
CA LYS A 59 15.50 -5.51 28.84
C LYS A 59 15.09 -6.72 27.98
N LEU A 60 14.08 -6.56 27.12
CA LEU A 60 13.61 -7.59 26.19
C LEU A 60 14.14 -7.38 24.77
N GLY A 61 14.92 -6.30 24.53
CA GLY A 61 15.43 -5.93 23.22
C GLY A 61 14.34 -5.71 22.17
N ARG A 62 13.13 -5.30 22.58
CA ARG A 62 11.94 -5.29 21.72
C ARG A 62 11.10 -4.02 21.89
N THR A 63 10.53 -3.57 20.78
CA THR A 63 9.52 -2.50 20.72
C THR A 63 8.17 -3.11 20.34
N TRP A 64 7.12 -2.75 21.08
CA TRP A 64 5.73 -3.02 20.74
C TRP A 64 5.08 -1.78 20.14
N ILE A 65 4.33 -1.96 19.06
CA ILE A 65 3.62 -0.88 18.37
C ILE A 65 2.12 -1.14 18.51
N PHE A 66 1.39 -0.17 19.06
CA PHE A 66 -0.05 -0.23 19.28
C PHE A 66 -0.73 0.87 18.43
N PRO A 67 -1.19 0.56 17.20
CA PRO A 67 -1.89 1.53 16.35
C PRO A 67 -3.26 1.87 16.94
N CYS A 68 -3.72 3.11 16.73
CA CYS A 68 -5.02 3.58 17.21
C CYS A 68 -5.85 4.26 16.11
N ASP A 69 -5.32 5.33 15.49
CA ASP A 69 -5.97 6.19 14.49
C ASP A 69 -7.41 6.62 14.85
N LYS A 70 -7.65 6.89 16.14
CA LYS A 70 -8.99 7.20 16.67
C LYS A 70 -8.97 8.36 17.65
N TRP A 71 -10.06 9.13 17.62
CA TRP A 71 -10.35 10.10 18.66
C TRP A 71 -10.64 9.40 19.98
N ILE A 72 -9.87 9.75 21.00
CA ILE A 72 -10.17 9.40 22.39
C ILE A 72 -10.76 10.66 23.00
N SER A 73 -12.06 10.61 23.28
CA SER A 73 -12.86 11.79 23.64
C SER A 73 -14.16 11.36 24.30
N LYS A 74 -14.68 12.18 25.22
CA LYS A 74 -16.06 12.04 25.74
C LYS A 74 -17.07 12.92 25.00
N THR A 75 -16.63 13.93 24.29
CA THR A 75 -17.49 14.97 23.70
C THR A 75 -17.80 14.70 22.22
N LYS A 76 -16.89 14.02 21.50
CA LYS A 76 -17.06 13.67 20.09
C LYS A 76 -18.02 12.49 19.92
N LYS A 77 -18.96 12.62 18.97
CA LYS A 77 -19.88 11.53 18.61
C LYS A 77 -19.08 10.29 18.20
N ASN A 78 -19.41 9.14 18.79
CA ASN A 78 -18.78 7.83 18.57
C ASN A 78 -17.33 7.68 19.06
N ALA A 79 -16.81 8.60 19.88
CA ALA A 79 -15.53 8.45 20.57
C ALA A 79 -15.72 7.87 21.98
N GLN A 80 -14.65 7.32 22.56
CA GLN A 80 -14.61 6.83 23.95
C GLN A 80 -13.44 7.50 24.69
N PRO A 81 -13.57 7.80 26.00
CA PRO A 81 -12.48 8.39 26.80
C PRO A 81 -11.28 7.47 27.03
N GLU A 82 -11.45 6.19 26.68
CA GLU A 82 -10.46 5.16 26.91
C GLU A 82 -10.61 4.08 25.84
N VAL A 83 -9.49 3.61 25.31
CA VAL A 83 -9.44 2.60 24.25
C VAL A 83 -8.47 1.48 24.63
N GLU A 84 -8.89 0.24 24.35
CA GLU A 84 -7.99 -0.91 24.42
C GLU A 84 -7.29 -1.08 23.08
N LEU A 85 -5.96 -1.07 23.09
CA LEU A 85 -5.11 -1.27 21.93
C LEU A 85 -4.35 -2.57 22.07
N TYR A 86 -4.19 -3.26 20.95
CA TYR A 86 -3.47 -4.53 20.87
C TYR A 86 -2.17 -4.29 20.10
N PRO A 87 -1.05 -4.90 20.55
CA PRO A 87 0.20 -4.70 19.85
C PRO A 87 0.10 -5.39 18.50
N ILE A 88 0.63 -4.74 17.46
CA ILE A 88 0.95 -5.45 16.23
C ILE A 88 2.09 -6.39 16.59
N ASP A 89 1.71 -7.64 16.75
CA ASP A 89 2.63 -8.68 17.10
C ASP A 89 3.38 -9.10 15.83
N MET A 90 4.52 -8.46 15.55
CA MET A 90 5.41 -8.88 14.45
C MET A 90 5.95 -10.31 14.63
N SER A 91 5.59 -11.01 15.72
CA SER A 91 5.98 -12.42 15.93
C SER A 91 4.88 -13.41 16.33
N THR A 92 3.69 -13.04 16.85
CA THR A 92 2.75 -14.04 17.44
C THR A 92 1.22 -13.75 17.44
N GLY A 93 0.67 -12.91 16.55
CA GLY A 93 -0.77 -12.55 16.57
C GLY A 93 -1.68 -13.33 15.61
N ILE A 94 -2.47 -14.31 16.08
CA ILE A 94 -3.56 -14.91 15.28
C ILE A 94 -4.76 -13.97 15.23
N LYS A 95 -4.87 -13.22 14.12
CA LYS A 95 -6.12 -13.12 13.36
C LYS A 95 -6.00 -14.19 12.27
N PRO A 96 -7.05 -14.87 11.79
CA PRO A 96 -6.93 -15.56 10.51
C PRO A 96 -6.67 -14.46 9.48
N SER A 97 -5.39 -14.20 9.19
CA SER A 97 -4.97 -13.36 8.08
C SER A 97 -5.06 -14.23 6.85
N ASN A 98 -6.27 -14.73 6.57
CA ASN A 98 -6.49 -15.26 5.26
C ASN A 98 -6.32 -14.09 4.31
N ILE A 99 -5.39 -14.23 3.39
CA ILE A 99 -5.14 -13.27 2.32
C ILE A 99 -5.55 -13.92 1.01
N LEU A 100 -5.87 -13.10 0.04
CA LEU A 100 -6.21 -13.61 -1.28
C LEU A 100 -4.93 -14.00 -2.01
N TYR A 101 -4.83 -15.25 -2.43
CA TYR A 101 -3.78 -15.72 -3.33
C TYR A 101 -4.34 -15.78 -4.75
N GLU A 102 -3.66 -15.14 -5.69
CA GLU A 102 -3.84 -15.40 -7.12
C GLU A 102 -2.90 -16.55 -7.52
N ILE A 103 -3.48 -17.65 -8.01
CA ILE A 103 -2.76 -18.85 -8.41
C ILE A 103 -3.04 -19.08 -9.90
N LYS A 104 -2.02 -18.96 -10.74
CA LYS A 104 -2.08 -19.24 -12.18
C LYS A 104 -1.41 -20.57 -12.48
N VAL A 105 -2.15 -21.48 -13.08
CA VAL A 105 -1.67 -22.81 -13.45
C VAL A 105 -1.54 -22.88 -14.97
N TYR A 106 -0.33 -23.21 -15.43
CA TYR A 106 0.01 -23.34 -16.84
C TYR A 106 0.05 -24.82 -17.20
N THR A 107 -0.97 -25.29 -17.90
CA THR A 107 -0.95 -26.65 -18.45
C THR A 107 -0.18 -26.62 -19.77
N SER A 108 0.73 -27.57 -19.96
CA SER A 108 1.61 -27.56 -21.14
C SER A 108 0.85 -27.71 -22.45
N LYS A 109 1.47 -27.25 -23.55
CA LYS A 109 0.92 -27.39 -24.91
C LYS A 109 1.22 -28.74 -25.56
N ILE A 110 1.89 -29.65 -24.85
CA ILE A 110 2.20 -30.98 -25.37
C ILE A 110 0.94 -31.84 -25.47
N SER A 111 0.91 -32.75 -26.43
CA SER A 111 -0.25 -33.59 -26.69
C SER A 111 -0.66 -34.41 -25.45
N GLY A 112 -1.93 -34.36 -25.08
CA GLY A 112 -2.48 -35.07 -23.92
C GLY A 112 -2.05 -34.49 -22.56
N ALA A 113 -1.62 -33.23 -22.51
CA ALA A 113 -1.22 -32.57 -21.26
C ALA A 113 -2.39 -32.21 -20.33
N GLY A 114 -3.62 -32.16 -20.84
CA GLY A 114 -4.80 -31.78 -20.06
C GLY A 114 -5.29 -32.93 -19.18
N THR A 115 -5.99 -32.59 -18.10
CA THR A 115 -6.53 -33.58 -17.16
C THR A 115 -8.00 -33.31 -16.87
N ASP A 116 -8.71 -34.34 -16.41
CA ASP A 116 -10.04 -34.31 -15.80
C ASP A 116 -9.98 -34.46 -14.27
N ALA A 117 -8.81 -34.81 -13.73
CA ALA A 117 -8.63 -34.96 -12.29
C ALA A 117 -8.78 -33.64 -11.55
N ASN A 118 -9.14 -33.72 -10.27
CA ASN A 118 -9.27 -32.53 -9.45
C ASN A 118 -7.88 -32.16 -8.90
N VAL A 119 -7.41 -30.97 -9.26
CA VAL A 119 -6.08 -30.47 -8.87
C VAL A 119 -6.19 -29.76 -7.52
N TYR A 120 -5.24 -30.06 -6.63
CA TYR A 120 -5.09 -29.44 -5.32
C TYR A 120 -3.73 -28.79 -5.17
N ILE A 121 -3.64 -27.84 -4.25
CA ILE A 121 -2.42 -27.14 -3.90
C ILE A 121 -2.33 -26.91 -2.39
N GLN A 122 -1.11 -26.85 -1.87
CA GLN A 122 -0.78 -26.36 -0.54
C GLN A 122 0.44 -25.45 -0.64
N ILE A 123 0.41 -24.31 0.04
CA ILE A 123 1.45 -23.28 -0.02
C ILE A 123 2.21 -23.28 1.30
N TYR A 124 3.54 -23.20 1.24
CA TYR A 124 4.42 -23.21 2.40
C TYR A 124 5.28 -21.95 2.41
N GLY A 125 5.31 -21.27 3.55
CA GLY A 125 6.29 -20.23 3.85
C GLY A 125 7.28 -20.72 4.91
N LEU A 126 8.07 -19.80 5.46
CA LEU A 126 9.16 -20.14 6.37
C LEU A 126 8.70 -20.80 7.69
N LYS A 127 7.58 -20.35 8.25
CA LYS A 127 7.08 -20.79 9.58
C LYS A 127 5.66 -21.37 9.54
N LYS A 128 4.97 -21.23 8.41
CA LYS A 128 3.54 -21.53 8.26
C LYS A 128 3.27 -22.19 6.91
N SER A 129 2.16 -22.91 6.82
CA SER A 129 1.64 -23.45 5.57
C SER A 129 0.13 -23.33 5.55
N THR A 130 -0.45 -23.16 4.37
CA THR A 130 -1.90 -23.27 4.20
C THR A 130 -2.35 -24.72 4.43
N ASP A 131 -3.66 -24.91 4.57
CA ASP A 131 -4.26 -26.22 4.31
C ASP A 131 -4.11 -26.59 2.82
N GLN A 132 -4.21 -27.90 2.52
CA GLN A 132 -4.35 -28.35 1.15
C GLN A 132 -5.76 -28.06 0.66
N ILE A 133 -5.86 -27.31 -0.44
CA ILE A 133 -7.13 -26.89 -1.02
C ILE A 133 -7.27 -27.37 -2.47
N MET A 134 -8.52 -27.64 -2.88
CA MET A 134 -8.83 -27.89 -4.29
C MET A 134 -8.84 -26.56 -5.04
N LEU A 135 -8.17 -26.50 -6.20
CA LEU A 135 -8.07 -25.24 -6.96
C LEU A 135 -9.42 -24.80 -7.55
N CYS A 136 -10.30 -25.73 -7.85
CA CYS A 136 -11.64 -25.44 -8.33
C CYS A 136 -12.66 -26.42 -7.73
N ASN A 137 -13.89 -25.96 -7.54
CA ASN A 137 -15.01 -26.83 -7.23
C ASN A 137 -15.55 -27.53 -8.51
N LYS A 138 -16.54 -28.42 -8.36
CA LYS A 138 -17.11 -29.18 -9.48
C LYS A 138 -17.71 -28.30 -10.59
N THR A 139 -18.28 -27.15 -10.24
CA THR A 139 -18.90 -26.24 -11.22
C THR A 139 -17.87 -25.42 -11.99
N GLU A 140 -16.77 -25.04 -11.34
CA GLU A 140 -15.66 -24.31 -11.95
C GLU A 140 -14.73 -25.20 -12.78
N ARG A 141 -14.78 -26.52 -12.58
CA ARG A 141 -13.88 -27.50 -13.20
C ARG A 141 -13.97 -27.57 -14.73
N GLN A 142 -15.14 -27.25 -15.29
CA GLN A 142 -15.39 -27.36 -16.72
C GLN A 142 -14.45 -26.44 -17.50
N GLY A 143 -13.71 -27.01 -18.46
CA GLY A 143 -12.74 -26.27 -19.28
C GLY A 143 -11.44 -25.88 -18.56
N LYS A 144 -11.20 -26.36 -17.33
CA LYS A 144 -9.95 -26.12 -16.59
C LYS A 144 -8.91 -27.20 -16.86
N PHE A 145 -7.65 -26.83 -16.70
CA PHE A 145 -6.49 -27.70 -16.84
C PHE A 145 -6.43 -28.41 -18.19
N GLN A 146 -6.80 -27.69 -19.25
CA GLN A 146 -6.79 -28.19 -20.62
C GLN A 146 -5.41 -27.99 -21.24
N MET A 147 -5.09 -28.78 -22.27
CA MET A 147 -3.82 -28.64 -22.98
C MET A 147 -3.61 -27.18 -23.43
N GLY A 148 -2.50 -26.57 -23.01
CA GLY A 148 -2.15 -25.19 -23.32
C GLY A 148 -2.94 -24.11 -22.58
N SER A 149 -3.80 -24.47 -21.61
CA SER A 149 -4.57 -23.50 -20.84
C SER A 149 -3.73 -22.77 -19.80
N ILE A 150 -4.16 -21.56 -19.49
CA ILE A 150 -3.70 -20.77 -18.36
C ILE A 150 -4.93 -20.51 -17.50
N ASP A 151 -5.00 -21.18 -16.35
CA ASP A 151 -6.15 -21.10 -15.46
C ASP A 151 -5.79 -20.31 -14.21
N THR A 152 -6.56 -19.25 -13.91
CA THR A 152 -6.36 -18.39 -12.74
C THR A 152 -7.40 -18.70 -11.67
N PHE A 153 -6.95 -18.83 -10.43
CA PHE A 153 -7.77 -19.10 -9.25
C PHE A 153 -7.48 -18.07 -8.17
N LEU A 154 -8.53 -17.62 -7.47
CA LEU A 154 -8.44 -16.70 -6.34
C LEU A 154 -8.93 -17.43 -5.09
N HIS A 155 -8.03 -17.65 -4.12
CA HIS A 155 -8.34 -18.37 -2.89
C HIS A 155 -7.94 -17.57 -1.67
N GLU A 156 -8.85 -17.44 -0.72
CA GLU A 156 -8.59 -16.82 0.58
C GLU A 156 -7.97 -17.90 1.50
N LEU A 157 -6.66 -17.82 1.75
CA LEU A 157 -5.90 -18.84 2.47
C LEU A 157 -5.02 -18.19 3.53
N GLU A 158 -4.58 -18.96 4.53
CA GLU A 158 -3.70 -18.46 5.58
C GLU A 158 -2.45 -17.77 4.99
N ASP A 159 -2.12 -16.59 5.50
CA ASP A 159 -0.89 -15.91 5.13
C ASP A 159 0.33 -16.70 5.62
N VAL A 160 1.12 -17.21 4.67
CA VAL A 160 2.34 -17.97 4.94
C VAL A 160 3.56 -17.08 5.19
N GLY A 161 3.39 -15.76 5.10
CA GLY A 161 4.44 -14.75 5.27
C GLY A 161 5.06 -14.30 3.95
N ASP A 162 6.07 -13.43 4.06
CA ASP A 162 6.61 -12.69 2.92
C ASP A 162 7.28 -13.53 1.83
N ASN A 163 7.81 -14.68 2.23
CA ASN A 163 8.46 -15.63 1.35
C ASN A 163 7.64 -16.91 1.25
N ILE A 164 7.28 -17.27 0.01
CA ILE A 164 6.76 -18.60 -0.30
C ILE A 164 7.97 -19.49 -0.59
N GLU A 165 8.22 -20.47 0.28
CA GLU A 165 9.38 -21.35 0.20
C GLU A 165 9.16 -22.52 -0.76
N LYS A 166 7.93 -23.05 -0.78
CA LYS A 166 7.54 -24.11 -1.71
C LYS A 166 6.02 -24.19 -1.87
N ILE A 167 5.60 -24.95 -2.87
CA ILE A 167 4.23 -25.44 -2.99
C ILE A 167 4.23 -26.95 -3.12
N ARG A 168 3.17 -27.59 -2.62
CA ARG A 168 2.80 -28.96 -2.99
C ARG A 168 1.62 -28.88 -3.93
N ILE A 169 1.77 -29.40 -5.14
CA ILE A 169 0.68 -29.46 -6.13
C ILE A 169 0.49 -30.91 -6.56
N GLY A 170 -0.74 -31.31 -6.82
CA GLY A 170 -1.06 -32.66 -7.27
C GLY A 170 -2.52 -32.79 -7.69
N HIS A 171 -2.94 -34.00 -8.05
CA HIS A 171 -4.33 -34.30 -8.37
C HIS A 171 -4.81 -35.57 -7.67
N ASP A 172 -6.12 -35.74 -7.59
CA ASP A 172 -6.77 -36.86 -6.89
C ASP A 172 -6.81 -38.18 -7.68
N ASN A 173 -6.24 -38.20 -8.90
CA ASN A 173 -6.23 -39.35 -9.80
C ASN A 173 -7.64 -39.95 -10.05
N ARG A 174 -8.67 -39.09 -10.16
CA ARG A 174 -10.05 -39.46 -10.52
C ARG A 174 -10.46 -38.80 -11.84
N GLY A 175 -11.43 -39.38 -12.55
CA GLY A 175 -11.87 -38.88 -13.84
C GLY A 175 -11.55 -39.84 -14.99
N PHE A 176 -11.81 -39.42 -16.23
CA PHE A 176 -11.56 -40.24 -17.42
C PHE A 176 -10.11 -40.17 -17.85
N ASP A 177 -9.58 -38.95 -18.08
CA ASP A 177 -8.15 -38.75 -18.30
C ASP A 177 -7.50 -38.08 -17.08
N VAL A 178 -6.78 -38.86 -16.30
CA VAL A 178 -6.09 -38.40 -15.09
C VAL A 178 -4.65 -37.96 -15.37
N THR A 179 -4.20 -38.07 -16.63
CA THR A 179 -2.88 -37.64 -17.05
C THR A 179 -2.81 -36.13 -17.02
N TRP A 180 -1.75 -35.54 -16.48
CA TRP A 180 -1.57 -34.09 -16.53
C TRP A 180 -0.11 -33.73 -16.77
N HIS A 181 0.17 -32.75 -17.62
CA HIS A 181 1.52 -32.18 -17.71
C HIS A 181 1.52 -30.71 -17.33
N LEU A 182 2.10 -30.43 -16.17
CA LEU A 182 2.23 -29.08 -15.62
C LEU A 182 3.49 -28.42 -16.17
N ASP A 183 3.35 -27.28 -16.84
CA ASP A 183 4.50 -26.41 -17.19
C ASP A 183 5.00 -25.72 -15.92
N ARG A 184 4.17 -24.86 -15.33
CA ARG A 184 4.50 -24.08 -14.14
C ARG A 184 3.28 -23.58 -13.38
N VAL A 185 3.50 -23.10 -12.17
CA VAL A 185 2.53 -22.36 -11.37
C VAL A 185 3.11 -20.99 -11.05
N GLU A 186 2.30 -19.94 -11.16
CA GLU A 186 2.63 -18.59 -10.69
C GLU A 186 1.72 -18.26 -9.50
N ILE A 187 2.29 -17.78 -8.41
CA ILE A 187 1.53 -17.42 -7.19
C ILE A 187 1.86 -16.01 -6.76
N ARG A 188 0.81 -15.25 -6.47
CA ARG A 188 0.90 -13.89 -5.95
C ARG A 188 0.04 -13.75 -4.69
N ARG A 189 0.66 -13.23 -3.62
CA ARG A 189 -0.05 -12.75 -2.42
C ARG A 189 -0.68 -11.40 -2.73
N LEU A 190 -1.99 -11.26 -2.60
CA LEU A 190 -2.72 -10.01 -2.83
C LEU A 190 -3.03 -9.35 -1.48
N ILE A 191 -2.09 -8.53 -1.01
CA ILE A 191 -2.26 -7.73 0.20
C ILE A 191 -2.54 -6.29 -0.22
N LYS A 192 -3.62 -5.72 0.34
CA LYS A 192 -4.05 -4.37 -0.01
C LYS A 192 -2.95 -3.36 0.35
N ASN A 193 -2.63 -2.48 -0.61
CA ASN A 193 -1.64 -1.41 -0.47
C ASN A 193 -0.21 -1.89 -0.16
N GLN A 194 0.14 -3.14 -0.52
CA GLN A 194 1.50 -3.66 -0.40
C GLN A 194 2.04 -4.11 -1.75
N GLU A 195 3.36 -4.08 -1.88
CA GLU A 195 4.07 -4.71 -2.99
C GLU A 195 3.83 -6.22 -2.97
N SER A 196 3.65 -6.78 -4.15
CA SER A 196 3.38 -8.20 -4.31
C SER A 196 4.47 -8.85 -5.15
N LYS A 197 4.93 -10.00 -4.69
CA LYS A 197 5.87 -10.84 -5.43
C LYS A 197 5.11 -11.93 -6.18
N ILE A 198 5.40 -12.07 -7.47
CA ILE A 198 4.93 -13.19 -8.29
C ILE A 198 5.99 -14.28 -8.25
N TYR A 199 5.71 -15.35 -7.52
CA TYR A 199 6.60 -16.52 -7.40
C TYR A 199 6.36 -17.49 -8.56
N ILE A 200 7.42 -17.86 -9.28
CA ILE A 200 7.33 -18.77 -10.43
C ILE A 200 7.88 -20.15 -10.06
N PHE A 201 6.99 -21.15 -10.02
CA PHE A 201 7.28 -22.56 -9.74
C PHE A 201 7.29 -23.37 -11.02
N ARG A 202 8.47 -23.54 -11.64
CA ARG A 202 8.61 -24.38 -12.84
C ARG A 202 8.53 -25.85 -12.48
N CYS A 203 7.76 -26.61 -13.26
CA CYS A 203 7.63 -28.05 -13.09
C CYS A 203 8.11 -28.81 -14.33
N ASN A 204 7.45 -28.60 -15.48
CA ASN A 204 7.70 -29.31 -16.74
C ASN A 204 7.80 -30.83 -16.59
N ARG A 205 6.79 -31.43 -15.93
CA ARG A 205 6.73 -32.87 -15.66
C ARG A 205 5.32 -33.41 -15.79
N TRP A 206 5.22 -34.71 -16.07
CA TRP A 206 3.95 -35.42 -16.00
C TRP A 206 3.56 -35.70 -14.55
N PHE A 207 2.25 -35.65 -14.33
CA PHE A 207 1.53 -36.06 -13.15
C PHE A 207 0.61 -37.20 -13.58
N ALA A 208 1.16 -38.42 -13.62
CA ALA A 208 0.46 -39.60 -14.11
C ALA A 208 1.19 -40.85 -13.63
N LYS A 209 0.45 -41.91 -13.26
CA LYS A 209 1.05 -43.16 -12.77
C LYS A 209 1.75 -43.98 -13.84
N ASP A 210 1.39 -43.77 -15.09
CA ASP A 210 1.83 -44.51 -16.27
C ASP A 210 2.78 -43.70 -17.18
N LYS A 211 3.15 -42.47 -16.80
CA LYS A 211 4.10 -41.63 -17.53
C LYS A 211 5.20 -41.09 -16.63
N ASP A 212 6.32 -40.70 -17.24
CA ASP A 212 7.48 -40.06 -16.58
C ASP A 212 7.96 -40.89 -15.38
N ASP A 213 7.90 -40.34 -14.16
CA ASP A 213 8.32 -41.01 -12.92
C ASP A 213 7.16 -41.60 -12.10
N GLY A 214 5.93 -41.60 -12.64
CA GLY A 214 4.77 -42.17 -11.97
C GLY A 214 4.17 -41.30 -10.86
N PHE A 215 4.75 -40.12 -10.57
CA PHE A 215 4.25 -39.25 -9.50
C PHE A 215 3.02 -38.46 -9.94
N ILE A 216 2.10 -38.23 -9.00
CA ILE A 216 0.87 -37.43 -9.19
C ILE A 216 0.81 -36.23 -8.22
N VAL A 217 1.90 -36.01 -7.49
CA VAL A 217 2.09 -34.93 -6.51
C VAL A 217 3.56 -34.53 -6.48
N ARG A 218 3.86 -33.24 -6.40
CA ARG A 218 5.23 -32.71 -6.33
C ARG A 218 5.31 -31.51 -5.40
N ASP A 219 6.44 -31.44 -4.68
CA ASP A 219 6.88 -30.23 -4.00
C ASP A 219 7.74 -29.41 -4.97
N LEU A 220 7.38 -28.15 -5.23
CA LEU A 220 8.09 -27.23 -6.13
C LEU A 220 8.62 -26.04 -5.32
N ILE A 221 9.86 -25.65 -5.58
CA ILE A 221 10.52 -24.47 -5.00
C ILE A 221 10.49 -23.35 -6.05
N PRO A 222 10.29 -22.07 -5.67
CA PRO A 222 10.26 -21.00 -6.67
C PRO A 222 11.65 -20.78 -7.25
N GLY A 223 11.71 -20.50 -8.56
CA GLY A 223 12.97 -20.14 -9.23
C GLY A 223 13.27 -18.64 -9.09
N ASN A 224 12.55 -17.84 -9.88
CA ASN A 224 12.62 -16.36 -9.84
C ASN A 224 11.29 -15.81 -9.33
N PHE A 225 11.32 -14.58 -8.80
CA PHE A 225 10.11 -13.80 -8.55
C PHE A 225 10.17 -12.44 -9.25
N ILE A 226 9.00 -11.89 -9.55
CA ILE A 226 8.84 -10.54 -10.12
C ILE A 226 8.18 -9.67 -9.05
N GLU A 227 8.76 -8.51 -8.76
CA GLU A 227 8.17 -7.52 -7.85
C GLU A 227 7.23 -6.60 -8.62
N GLU A 228 5.96 -6.57 -8.19
CA GLU A 228 4.98 -5.61 -8.68
C GLU A 228 4.58 -4.65 -7.56
N LYS A 229 4.79 -3.36 -7.80
CA LYS A 229 4.31 -2.29 -6.92
C LYS A 229 2.79 -2.14 -7.05
N PRO A 230 2.06 -1.91 -5.95
CA PRO A 230 0.64 -1.62 -6.03
C PRO A 230 0.45 -0.30 -6.78
N THR A 231 -0.45 -0.28 -7.75
CA THR A 231 -0.78 0.94 -8.48
C THR A 231 -1.99 1.63 -7.84
N LYS A 232 -1.94 2.95 -7.82
CA LYS A 232 -3.00 3.86 -7.41
C LYS A 232 -3.49 4.62 -8.64
N LYS A 233 -4.79 4.95 -8.63
CA LYS A 233 -5.45 5.71 -9.68
C LYS A 233 -5.43 7.20 -9.35
N TYR A 234 -4.98 8.00 -10.30
CA TYR A 234 -4.96 9.46 -10.23
C TYR A 234 -5.86 10.01 -11.32
N ILE A 235 -6.84 10.82 -10.92
CA ILE A 235 -7.69 11.58 -11.84
C ILE A 235 -7.01 12.92 -12.07
N VAL A 236 -6.62 13.19 -13.32
CA VAL A 236 -5.96 14.42 -13.73
C VAL A 236 -6.93 15.25 -14.55
N ASP A 237 -7.34 16.41 -14.03
CA ASP A 237 -8.15 17.40 -14.74
C ASP A 237 -7.24 18.53 -15.24
N VAL A 238 -7.13 18.69 -16.56
CA VAL A 238 -6.35 19.75 -17.21
C VAL A 238 -7.28 20.86 -17.69
N TYR A 239 -7.00 22.10 -17.31
CA TYR A 239 -7.83 23.27 -17.62
C TYR A 239 -7.13 24.13 -18.68
N THR A 240 -7.72 24.22 -19.88
CA THR A 240 -7.29 25.19 -20.88
C THR A 240 -8.02 26.51 -20.65
N GLY A 241 -7.29 27.63 -20.59
CA GLY A 241 -7.89 28.92 -20.26
C GLY A 241 -8.74 29.53 -21.39
N ASP A 242 -9.47 30.60 -21.06
CA ASP A 242 -10.45 31.27 -21.93
C ASP A 242 -9.83 32.46 -22.70
N LYS A 243 -8.64 32.28 -23.30
CA LYS A 243 -8.00 33.30 -24.16
C LYS A 243 -8.22 32.97 -25.63
N LEU A 244 -8.26 33.99 -26.49
CA LEU A 244 -8.39 33.75 -27.93
C LEU A 244 -7.22 32.91 -28.45
N GLY A 245 -7.52 31.77 -29.08
CA GLY A 245 -6.52 30.83 -29.59
C GLY A 245 -5.72 30.14 -28.49
N SER A 246 -6.35 29.81 -27.35
CA SER A 246 -5.73 29.08 -26.25
C SER A 246 -5.71 27.57 -26.40
N GLY A 247 -6.43 27.02 -27.38
CA GLY A 247 -6.45 25.59 -27.68
C GLY A 247 -5.17 25.09 -28.35
N THR A 248 -4.95 23.78 -28.36
CA THR A 248 -3.80 23.17 -29.01
C THR A 248 -4.14 21.78 -29.57
N ASP A 249 -3.65 21.50 -30.78
CA ASP A 249 -3.68 20.18 -31.40
C ASP A 249 -2.44 19.33 -31.04
N ALA A 250 -1.52 19.88 -30.24
CA ALA A 250 -0.28 19.21 -29.87
C ALA A 250 -0.50 18.07 -28.85
N ASN A 251 0.41 17.11 -28.85
CA ASN A 251 0.38 16.07 -27.84
C ASN A 251 0.89 16.65 -26.52
N VAL A 252 0.08 16.53 -25.47
CA VAL A 252 0.42 16.99 -24.12
C VAL A 252 0.94 15.82 -23.29
N PHE A 253 2.00 16.08 -22.54
CA PHE A 253 2.68 15.10 -21.69
C PHE A 253 2.73 15.61 -20.25
N LEU A 254 2.56 14.71 -19.29
CA LEU A 254 2.59 14.99 -17.86
C LEU A 254 3.57 14.06 -17.16
N THR A 255 4.35 14.61 -16.23
CA THR A 255 5.11 13.87 -15.22
C THR A 255 4.70 14.38 -13.84
N MET A 256 4.32 13.50 -12.93
CA MET A 256 3.93 13.84 -11.56
C MET A 256 5.03 13.42 -10.59
N TYR A 257 5.37 14.28 -9.64
CA TYR A 257 6.40 14.03 -8.64
C TYR A 257 5.81 14.04 -7.23
N GLY A 258 6.05 12.98 -6.48
CA GLY A 258 5.55 12.78 -5.12
C GLY A 258 6.66 12.40 -4.15
N TYR A 259 6.39 12.47 -2.83
CA TYR A 259 7.42 12.18 -1.84
C TYR A 259 7.81 10.70 -1.74
N LYS A 260 6.93 9.78 -2.18
CA LYS A 260 7.20 8.33 -2.15
C LYS A 260 7.80 7.81 -3.45
N ASP A 261 7.32 8.31 -4.57
CA ASP A 261 7.70 7.86 -5.92
C ASP A 261 7.33 8.96 -6.93
N ASP A 262 7.82 8.84 -8.16
CA ASP A 262 7.55 9.73 -9.28
C ASP A 262 7.00 8.93 -10.47
N THR A 263 6.22 9.56 -11.34
CA THR A 263 5.81 8.92 -12.60
C THR A 263 6.90 9.05 -13.65
N ASN A 264 6.91 8.14 -14.61
CA ASN A 264 7.51 8.44 -15.91
C ASN A 264 6.65 9.49 -16.65
N GLU A 265 7.21 10.08 -17.71
CA GLU A 265 6.45 10.98 -18.58
C GLU A 265 5.35 10.21 -19.32
N GLN A 266 4.11 10.70 -19.24
CA GLN A 266 2.94 10.07 -19.87
C GLN A 266 2.26 11.04 -20.82
N GLU A 267 1.93 10.56 -22.02
CA GLU A 267 1.10 11.29 -22.98
C GLU A 267 -0.37 11.25 -22.53
N LEU A 268 -1.00 12.43 -22.45
CA LEU A 268 -2.41 12.60 -22.11
C LEU A 268 -3.29 12.36 -23.35
N LYS A 269 -3.30 11.11 -23.81
CA LYS A 269 -3.85 10.74 -25.11
C LYS A 269 -5.37 10.56 -25.13
N TYR A 270 -5.92 9.93 -24.09
CA TYR A 270 -7.31 9.51 -24.02
C TYR A 270 -8.04 10.23 -22.89
N SER A 271 -8.67 11.37 -23.22
CA SER A 271 -9.54 12.09 -22.29
C SER A 271 -10.84 11.31 -22.09
N GLN A 272 -11.31 11.25 -20.85
CA GLN A 272 -12.57 10.62 -20.47
C GLN A 272 -13.78 11.53 -20.74
N THR A 273 -13.54 12.82 -20.98
CA THR A 273 -14.59 13.83 -21.13
C THR A 273 -14.77 14.30 -22.56
N ASN A 274 -13.70 14.43 -23.34
CA ASN A 274 -13.75 15.00 -24.69
C ASN A 274 -12.88 14.21 -25.67
N THR A 275 -13.34 14.05 -26.91
CA THR A 275 -12.55 13.41 -27.98
C THR A 275 -11.51 14.37 -28.55
N ASP A 276 -11.92 15.61 -28.77
CA ASP A 276 -11.06 16.73 -29.12
C ASP A 276 -10.60 17.40 -27.82
N LYS A 277 -9.29 17.48 -27.59
CA LYS A 277 -8.72 17.74 -26.24
C LYS A 277 -8.06 19.10 -26.22
N PHE A 278 -7.97 19.68 -25.04
CA PHE A 278 -7.22 20.90 -24.75
C PHE A 278 -7.76 22.15 -25.46
N GLU A 279 -9.03 22.17 -25.86
CA GLU A 279 -9.67 23.33 -26.49
C GLU A 279 -9.90 24.50 -25.53
N ARG A 280 -10.07 25.69 -26.08
CA ARG A 280 -10.33 26.91 -25.28
C ARG A 280 -11.48 26.69 -24.29
N LYS A 281 -11.25 27.02 -23.01
CA LYS A 281 -12.23 26.90 -21.91
C LYS A 281 -12.65 25.46 -21.60
N GLN A 282 -11.90 24.48 -22.10
CA GLN A 282 -12.19 23.07 -21.88
C GLN A 282 -11.51 22.54 -20.61
N ILE A 283 -12.14 21.52 -20.03
CA ILE A 283 -11.55 20.67 -19.00
C ILE A 283 -11.44 19.27 -19.56
N ASP A 284 -10.22 18.73 -19.58
CA ASP A 284 -9.95 17.37 -20.02
C ASP A 284 -9.51 16.48 -18.87
N ARG A 285 -10.24 15.38 -18.68
CA ARG A 285 -10.00 14.42 -17.61
C ARG A 285 -9.24 13.21 -18.09
N PHE A 286 -8.16 12.86 -17.41
CA PHE A 286 -7.36 11.67 -17.67
C PHE A 286 -7.29 10.78 -16.43
N LEU A 287 -7.19 9.47 -16.66
CA LEU A 287 -6.93 8.50 -15.61
C LEU A 287 -5.49 8.00 -15.76
N ILE A 288 -4.67 8.24 -14.75
CA ILE A 288 -3.28 7.78 -14.69
C ILE A 288 -3.15 6.71 -13.60
N GLU A 289 -2.61 5.56 -13.96
CA GLU A 289 -2.24 4.51 -13.01
C GLU A 289 -0.73 4.52 -12.78
N SER A 290 -0.32 4.59 -11.51
CA SER A 290 1.09 4.67 -11.11
C SER A 290 1.24 4.17 -9.66
N PRO A 291 2.44 3.80 -9.17
CA PRO A 291 2.64 3.56 -7.73
C PRO A 291 2.11 4.72 -6.86
N ASP A 292 1.89 4.46 -5.56
CA ASP A 292 1.48 5.52 -4.64
C ASP A 292 2.59 6.57 -4.49
N LEU A 293 2.41 7.70 -5.17
CA LEU A 293 3.30 8.86 -5.14
C LEU A 293 3.29 9.57 -3.77
N GLY A 294 2.32 9.29 -2.91
CA GLY A 294 2.07 10.07 -1.71
C GLY A 294 1.57 11.49 -2.03
N TYR A 295 2.05 12.49 -1.29
CA TYR A 295 1.76 13.91 -1.50
C TYR A 295 2.50 14.40 -2.75
N ILE A 296 1.74 14.84 -3.74
CA ILE A 296 2.25 15.30 -5.04
C ILE A 296 2.59 16.78 -4.91
N TYR A 297 3.88 17.11 -4.94
CA TYR A 297 4.36 18.47 -4.68
C TYR A 297 4.78 19.23 -5.95
N LYS A 298 5.02 18.52 -7.06
CA LYS A 298 5.53 19.08 -8.31
C LYS A 298 4.99 18.31 -9.51
N ILE A 299 4.72 19.01 -10.60
CA ILE A 299 4.45 18.40 -11.90
C ILE A 299 5.30 19.04 -12.98
N LYS A 300 5.61 18.27 -14.03
CA LYS A 300 6.12 18.78 -15.30
C LYS A 300 5.06 18.52 -16.36
N ILE A 301 4.60 19.57 -17.02
CA ILE A 301 3.66 19.48 -18.14
C ILE A 301 4.29 20.11 -19.37
N ARG A 302 4.21 19.43 -20.51
CA ARG A 302 4.74 19.93 -21.78
C ARG A 302 3.85 19.55 -22.94
N GLN A 303 4.00 20.27 -24.04
CA GLN A 303 3.46 19.84 -25.33
C GLN A 303 4.61 19.57 -26.32
N ASP A 304 4.34 18.77 -27.36
CA ASP A 304 5.23 18.66 -28.51
C ASP A 304 4.97 19.76 -29.56
N GLN A 305 5.59 19.63 -30.74
CA GLN A 305 5.47 20.59 -31.85
C GLN A 305 4.62 20.03 -32.99
N ARG A 306 3.73 19.07 -32.71
CA ARG A 306 2.86 18.51 -33.73
C ARG A 306 1.57 19.33 -33.75
N GLY A 307 1.24 19.97 -34.87
CA GLY A 307 -0.02 20.71 -35.02
C GLY A 307 0.18 22.10 -35.64
N LEU A 308 -0.90 22.66 -36.18
CA LEU A 308 -0.98 24.07 -36.57
C LEU A 308 -1.45 24.84 -35.31
N LEU A 309 -0.86 26.00 -35.01
CA LEU A 309 -1.18 26.80 -33.81
C LEU A 309 -0.77 26.11 -32.48
N ASP A 310 0.52 25.82 -32.31
CA ASP A 310 1.13 25.20 -31.11
C ASP A 310 1.19 26.13 -29.88
N SER A 311 0.35 27.16 -29.83
CA SER A 311 0.26 28.07 -28.69
C SER A 311 -0.84 27.61 -27.75
N TRP A 312 -0.48 26.94 -26.66
CA TRP A 312 -1.44 26.47 -25.68
C TRP A 312 -1.46 27.38 -24.45
N PHE A 313 -2.63 27.83 -23.99
CA PHE A 313 -2.74 28.56 -22.74
C PHE A 313 -3.30 27.65 -21.63
N LEU A 314 -2.39 27.15 -20.80
CA LEU A 314 -2.71 26.31 -19.66
C LEU A 314 -3.09 27.20 -18.46
N ASP A 315 -4.31 27.03 -17.96
CA ASP A 315 -4.81 27.68 -16.73
C ASP A 315 -4.25 26.95 -15.51
N LYS A 316 -4.65 25.70 -15.29
CA LYS A 316 -4.18 24.87 -14.17
C LYS A 316 -4.31 23.37 -14.45
N VAL A 317 -3.69 22.58 -13.57
CA VAL A 317 -3.88 21.13 -13.50
C VAL A 317 -4.33 20.76 -12.09
N GLU A 318 -5.40 19.97 -11.98
CA GLU A 318 -5.84 19.38 -10.71
C GLU A 318 -5.61 17.86 -10.74
N ILE A 319 -4.99 17.32 -9.69
CA ILE A 319 -4.76 15.88 -9.56
C ILE A 319 -5.50 15.39 -8.31
N LYS A 320 -6.31 14.34 -8.46
CA LYS A 320 -7.08 13.72 -7.37
C LYS A 320 -6.63 12.29 -7.20
N ASP A 321 -6.25 11.92 -5.99
CA ASP A 321 -5.77 10.57 -5.65
C ASP A 321 -6.83 9.71 -4.93
N GLY A 322 -8.06 10.23 -4.85
CA GLY A 322 -9.20 9.66 -4.15
C GLY A 322 -9.44 10.22 -2.75
N GLN A 323 -8.42 10.81 -2.11
CA GLN A 323 -8.52 11.40 -0.77
C GLN A 323 -8.27 12.91 -0.79
N GLN A 324 -7.29 13.36 -1.57
CA GLN A 324 -6.83 14.73 -1.65
C GLN A 324 -6.92 15.24 -3.09
N THR A 325 -6.96 16.57 -3.23
CA THR A 325 -6.89 17.27 -4.51
C THR A 325 -5.69 18.20 -4.48
N PHE A 326 -4.74 17.98 -5.38
CA PHE A 326 -3.53 18.78 -5.55
C PHE A 326 -3.73 19.76 -6.71
N VAL A 327 -3.48 21.05 -6.48
CA VAL A 327 -3.76 22.11 -7.48
C VAL A 327 -2.47 22.79 -7.91
N PHE A 328 -2.21 22.77 -9.22
CA PHE A 328 -1.02 23.34 -9.87
C PHE A 328 -1.45 24.46 -10.82
N ASN A 329 -1.34 25.71 -10.38
CA ASN A 329 -1.69 26.87 -11.21
C ASN A 329 -0.56 27.17 -12.20
N CYS A 330 -0.93 27.48 -13.44
CA CYS A 330 0.00 27.85 -14.51
C CYS A 330 -0.27 29.27 -14.98
N ASP A 331 -1.48 29.56 -15.50
CA ASP A 331 -1.91 30.84 -16.07
C ASP A 331 -0.95 31.41 -17.15
N GLN A 332 -0.35 30.54 -17.96
CA GLN A 332 0.71 30.91 -18.90
C GLN A 332 0.59 30.20 -20.25
N TRP A 333 1.13 30.85 -21.29
CA TRP A 333 1.27 30.24 -22.62
C TRP A 333 2.46 29.28 -22.66
N LEU A 334 2.22 28.03 -23.07
CA LEU A 334 3.24 27.14 -23.60
C LEU A 334 3.28 27.41 -25.10
N ALA A 335 4.26 28.18 -25.56
CA ALA A 335 4.40 28.63 -26.95
C ALA A 335 5.86 29.06 -27.17
N LYS A 336 6.32 29.11 -28.43
CA LYS A 336 7.66 29.65 -28.77
C LYS A 336 7.63 31.10 -29.26
N ASP A 337 6.50 31.57 -29.77
CA ASP A 337 6.37 32.80 -30.56
C ASP A 337 5.61 33.93 -29.85
N LYS A 338 4.94 33.64 -28.72
CA LYS A 338 4.14 34.61 -27.93
C LYS A 338 4.88 35.26 -26.75
N GLY A 339 6.22 35.37 -26.81
CA GLY A 339 7.03 36.06 -25.78
C GLY A 339 7.38 35.22 -24.55
N TYR A 340 7.06 33.94 -24.55
CA TYR A 340 7.51 32.94 -23.56
C TYR A 340 8.36 31.89 -24.27
N SER A 341 9.40 31.35 -23.62
CA SER A 341 10.47 30.62 -24.29
C SER A 341 10.39 29.08 -24.19
N THR A 342 9.34 28.51 -23.59
CA THR A 342 9.31 27.06 -23.34
C THR A 342 7.94 26.43 -23.64
N LEU A 343 7.99 25.27 -24.30
CA LEU A 343 6.86 24.34 -24.53
C LEU A 343 6.59 23.44 -23.31
N GLU A 344 7.25 23.73 -22.19
CA GLU A 344 7.14 22.99 -20.94
C GLU A 344 7.02 23.94 -19.76
N ARG A 345 6.39 23.47 -18.69
CA ARG A 345 6.29 24.13 -17.38
C ARG A 345 6.53 23.12 -16.28
N ILE A 346 7.26 23.57 -15.26
CA ILE A 346 7.35 22.90 -13.97
C ILE A 346 6.48 23.71 -13.02
N LEU A 347 5.46 23.06 -12.47
CA LEU A 347 4.50 23.68 -11.57
C LEU A 347 4.61 23.02 -10.19
N TYR A 348 4.43 23.81 -9.15
CA TYR A 348 4.46 23.36 -7.76
C TYR A 348 3.08 23.52 -7.15
N GLU A 349 2.73 22.63 -6.21
CA GLU A 349 1.43 22.65 -5.55
C GLU A 349 1.27 23.94 -4.73
N LYS A 350 0.06 24.53 -4.76
CA LYS A 350 -0.22 25.88 -4.22
C LYS A 350 0.10 26.05 -2.72
N ASN A 351 0.19 24.96 -1.95
CA ASN A 351 0.51 24.95 -0.53
C ASN A 351 2.00 24.71 -0.23
N CYS A 352 2.88 24.66 -1.25
CA CYS A 352 4.32 24.53 -1.06
C CYS A 352 4.97 25.89 -0.69
N ARG A 353 4.59 26.43 0.48
CA ARG A 353 5.31 27.52 1.16
C ARG A 353 5.19 27.39 2.67
N SER A 354 5.70 26.29 3.24
CA SER A 354 6.15 26.21 4.64
C SER A 354 7.07 25.00 4.81
N SER A 355 8.31 25.25 5.27
CA SER A 355 9.23 24.33 5.97
C SER A 355 9.70 23.05 5.26
N ILE A 356 10.78 23.19 4.48
CA ILE A 356 11.86 22.18 4.42
C ILE A 356 13.02 22.74 5.23
N SER A 357 13.15 22.31 6.48
CA SER A 357 14.40 22.34 7.24
C SER A 357 14.22 21.48 8.49
N ASP A 358 14.98 20.37 8.53
CA ASP A 358 15.66 19.80 9.72
C ASP A 358 15.57 18.26 9.74
N ILE A 359 16.64 17.64 9.22
CA ILE A 359 16.85 16.19 9.18
C ILE A 359 18.21 15.89 9.89
N TRP A 360 18.09 15.33 11.10
CA TRP A 360 19.01 14.54 11.97
C TRP A 360 20.33 15.15 12.54
N PRO A 361 20.71 14.74 13.78
CA PRO A 361 21.70 13.66 13.90
C PRO A 361 21.46 12.64 15.04
N VAL A 362 22.08 11.46 14.86
CA VAL A 362 22.14 10.30 15.77
C VAL A 362 23.23 10.48 16.85
N SER A 363 23.04 9.93 18.05
CA SER A 363 24.17 9.55 18.93
C SER A 363 23.85 8.34 19.82
N HIS A 364 24.85 7.46 20.00
CA HIS A 364 24.84 6.29 20.89
C HIS A 364 25.50 6.64 22.24
N SER A 365 25.03 6.10 23.38
CA SER A 365 25.88 5.57 24.46
C SER A 365 25.12 4.72 25.49
N THR A 366 25.86 3.80 26.10
CA THR A 366 25.53 2.84 27.17
C THR A 366 25.42 3.50 28.56
N ASP A 367 24.47 3.11 29.42
CA ASP A 367 24.68 2.39 30.70
C ASP A 367 23.39 2.24 31.54
N THR A 368 23.50 1.45 32.61
CA THR A 368 22.53 0.73 33.45
C THR A 368 21.52 1.55 34.28
N HIS A 369 20.39 1.84 33.68
CA HIS A 369 19.03 1.60 34.20
C HIS A 369 18.16 1.99 33.03
N THR A 370 17.74 1.03 32.21
CA THR A 370 16.98 1.38 31.01
C THR A 370 15.52 1.57 31.42
N PRO A 371 15.00 2.82 31.50
CA PRO A 371 13.59 3.04 31.71
C PRO A 371 12.80 2.45 30.53
N TYR A 372 11.53 2.15 30.78
CA TYR A 372 10.60 1.85 29.71
C TYR A 372 10.31 3.15 28.98
N ASN A 373 10.54 3.14 27.67
CA ASN A 373 10.31 4.29 26.84
C ASN A 373 8.95 4.13 26.18
N ILE A 374 7.99 4.96 26.58
CA ILE A 374 6.68 5.06 25.93
C ILE A 374 6.70 6.31 25.06
N GLN A 375 6.61 6.11 23.76
CA GLN A 375 6.45 7.19 22.80
C GLN A 375 4.99 7.24 22.34
N ILE A 376 4.39 8.41 22.38
CA ILE A 376 3.02 8.65 21.96
C ILE A 376 3.05 9.64 20.80
N GLN A 377 2.50 9.23 19.67
CA GLN A 377 2.40 10.07 18.49
C GLN A 377 0.98 10.63 18.37
N ILE A 378 0.88 11.95 18.28
CA ILE A 378 -0.37 12.67 18.06
C ILE A 378 -0.46 13.11 16.61
N ASP A 379 -1.66 12.97 16.07
CA ASP A 379 -1.96 13.28 14.67
C ASP A 379 -1.82 14.80 14.39
N GLU A 380 -1.58 15.13 13.13
CA GLU A 380 -1.44 16.50 12.64
C GLU A 380 -2.79 17.17 12.32
N ALA A 381 -3.95 16.53 12.56
CA ALA A 381 -5.27 17.10 12.29
C ALA A 381 -5.58 18.37 13.13
N PRO A 382 -6.38 19.32 12.61
CA PRO A 382 -6.89 20.46 13.39
C PRO A 382 -7.56 19.98 14.68
N ASP A 383 -7.25 20.65 15.79
CA ASP A 383 -7.74 20.33 17.15
C ASP A 383 -7.31 18.96 17.71
N ALA A 384 -6.27 18.33 17.15
CA ALA A 384 -5.66 17.14 17.75
C ALA A 384 -4.79 17.53 18.95
N GLY A 385 -5.35 17.45 20.17
CA GLY A 385 -4.62 17.66 21.42
C GLY A 385 -5.32 18.65 22.36
N THR A 386 -5.69 18.22 23.57
CA THR A 386 -4.99 18.42 24.85
C THR A 386 -5.55 17.43 25.88
N SER A 387 -4.80 17.07 26.93
CA SER A 387 -5.29 16.68 28.27
C SER A 387 -4.07 16.46 29.19
N PRO A 388 -4.00 17.05 30.39
CA PRO A 388 -2.83 16.93 31.28
C PRO A 388 -2.73 15.56 31.98
N ASN A 389 -3.74 14.71 31.82
CA ASN A 389 -3.93 13.51 32.64
C ASN A 389 -4.18 12.27 31.79
N VAL A 390 -3.26 12.01 30.87
CA VAL A 390 -3.23 10.76 30.11
C VAL A 390 -2.63 9.65 30.98
N SER A 391 -3.18 8.47 30.83
CA SER A 391 -2.71 7.31 31.55
C SER A 391 -2.76 6.06 30.69
N ILE A 392 -1.83 5.15 30.96
CA ILE A 392 -1.75 3.87 30.29
C ILE A 392 -1.82 2.73 31.31
N HIS A 393 -2.58 1.70 30.98
CA HIS A 393 -2.58 0.43 31.69
C HIS A 393 -1.93 -0.60 30.79
N LEU A 394 -0.88 -1.23 31.30
CA LEU A 394 -0.15 -2.28 30.60
C LEU A 394 -0.74 -3.63 31.05
N PHE A 395 -1.09 -4.49 30.09
CA PHE A 395 -1.59 -5.83 30.36
C PHE A 395 -0.61 -6.87 29.84
N VAL A 396 -0.21 -7.78 30.73
CA VAL A 396 0.81 -8.82 30.51
C VAL A 396 0.20 -10.19 30.20
#